data_AF-A0A7X7BFJ6-F1
#
_entry.id   AF-A0A7X7BFJ6-F1
#
_cell.length_a   1.000
_cell.length_b   1.000
_cell.length_c   1.000
_cell.angle_alpha   90.00
_cell.angle_beta   90.00
_cell.angle_gamma   90.00
#
_symmetry.space_group_name_H-M   'P 1'
#
loop_
_entity.id
_entity.type
_entity.pdbx_description
1 polymer ?
#
loop_
_entity_poly.entity_id
_entity_poly.type
_entity_poly.pdbx_seq_one_letter_code
_entity_poly.pdbx_strand_id
1 'polypeptide(L)'
;MELKTKNQYSYFIYPFVIDEKKYDKYLLKLLKDKNCKLKLWEKEDNLNLYTYFTSEVREYLFWPFSFSDDKKEKLEELDDELESKILCQNECTMFEYILEPDVQGKLGENNGMFFNIKTLEIVCFKTGIYFIVLKTTLGDENEIVDVLDFNNKVRNVNPLFVSTKENEKIRIQTNSLRDIKELSTIIKDIIGTNHDTKEAKIEKERILTYSYIGIDKEDWNQNEQLGEYFTKLYSILPNDCKIDSSEGKQSEKDNICEISKFAKIGATKQGSVLISSNEDKENYINLSCLYEKEYLYTYILTVYKKIFLNNINVEFKKTANFEKTKAKLLEFTEKIWIQKITNNKEAYKLQKKWEEILELNNIYEQLKMNMKSFIK
;
A
#
# COMPACT_ATOMS: atom_id res chain seq x y z
N MET A 1 -22.70 7.25 -21.50
CA MET A 1 -23.23 8.08 -20.40
C MET A 1 -22.04 8.32 -19.49
N GLU A 2 -21.68 9.58 -19.26
CA GLU A 2 -20.52 9.96 -18.44
C GLU A 2 -20.72 9.46 -17.00
N LEU A 3 -19.80 8.63 -16.51
CA LEU A 3 -19.95 7.90 -15.24
C LEU A 3 -19.23 8.67 -14.14
N LYS A 4 -19.96 9.57 -13.48
CA LYS A 4 -19.40 10.50 -12.50
C LYS A 4 -19.00 9.78 -11.21
N THR A 5 -17.85 10.18 -10.67
CA THR A 5 -17.43 9.75 -9.34
C THR A 5 -17.98 10.72 -8.29
N LYS A 6 -18.54 10.18 -7.21
CA LYS A 6 -19.03 10.98 -6.07
C LYS A 6 -17.95 11.20 -5.03
N ASN A 7 -17.32 10.11 -4.61
CA ASN A 7 -16.18 10.10 -3.70
C ASN A 7 -15.13 9.17 -4.27
N GLN A 8 -13.86 9.55 -4.25
CA GLN A 8 -12.79 8.65 -4.62
C GLN A 8 -11.46 9.05 -3.99
N TYR A 9 -10.61 8.06 -3.79
CA TYR A 9 -9.21 8.27 -3.46
C TYR A 9 -8.36 7.14 -4.03
N SER A 10 -7.09 7.43 -4.25
CA SER A 10 -6.10 6.46 -4.71
C SER A 10 -4.84 6.55 -3.87
N TYR A 11 -4.47 5.40 -3.30
CA TYR A 11 -3.19 5.18 -2.65
C TYR A 11 -2.19 4.61 -3.66
N PHE A 12 -1.01 5.23 -3.68
CA PHE A 12 0.15 4.74 -4.40
C PHE A 12 1.14 4.19 -3.38
N ILE A 13 1.27 2.87 -3.34
CA ILE A 13 2.08 2.14 -2.37
C ILE A 13 3.38 1.71 -3.05
N TYR A 14 4.48 2.32 -2.63
CA TYR A 14 5.80 2.08 -3.18
C TYR A 14 6.65 1.24 -2.21
N PRO A 15 6.81 -0.07 -2.46
CA PRO A 15 7.70 -0.91 -1.67
C PRO A 15 9.17 -0.65 -2.03
N PHE A 16 10.03 -0.63 -1.02
CA PHE A 16 11.48 -0.55 -1.19
C PHE A 16 12.19 -1.35 -0.10
N VAL A 17 13.47 -1.65 -0.33
CA VAL A 17 14.29 -2.45 0.61
C VAL A 17 15.52 -1.66 1.03
N ILE A 18 15.76 -1.69 2.34
CA ILE A 18 16.99 -1.23 2.97
C ILE A 18 17.64 -2.44 3.65
N ASP A 19 18.98 -2.47 3.67
CA ASP A 19 19.73 -3.46 4.44
C ASP A 19 19.24 -3.50 5.89
N GLU A 20 18.78 -4.67 6.36
CA GLU A 20 18.32 -4.93 7.73
C GLU A 20 19.30 -4.40 8.78
N LYS A 21 20.62 -4.44 8.50
CA LYS A 21 21.67 -3.95 9.40
C LYS A 21 21.71 -2.43 9.55
N LYS A 22 20.97 -1.70 8.72
CA LYS A 22 20.86 -0.24 8.72
C LYS A 22 19.49 0.22 9.24
N TYR A 23 18.65 -0.67 9.76
CA TYR A 23 17.33 -0.31 10.27
C TYR A 23 17.40 0.79 11.34
N ASP A 24 18.31 0.66 12.30
CA ASP A 24 18.60 1.67 13.33
C ASP A 24 18.98 3.02 12.73
N LYS A 25 19.96 3.01 11.82
CA LYS A 25 20.43 4.24 11.16
C LYS A 25 19.34 4.89 10.33
N TYR A 26 18.45 4.09 9.75
CA TYR A 26 17.35 4.60 8.96
C TYR A 26 16.24 5.21 9.82
N LEU A 27 15.85 4.56 10.92
CA LEU A 27 14.91 5.15 11.87
C LEU A 27 15.44 6.46 12.45
N LEU A 28 16.72 6.49 12.85
CA LEU A 28 17.39 7.70 13.32
C LEU A 28 17.39 8.82 12.26
N LYS A 29 17.58 8.47 10.99
CA LYS A 29 17.52 9.43 9.88
C LYS A 29 16.11 10.04 9.76
N LEU A 30 15.06 9.23 9.89
CA LEU A 30 13.69 9.73 9.84
C LEU A 30 13.35 10.61 11.05
N LEU A 31 13.76 10.21 12.26
CA LEU A 31 13.57 11.03 13.47
C LEU A 31 14.24 12.40 13.37
N LYS A 32 15.44 12.46 12.77
CA LYS A 32 16.17 13.71 12.54
C LYS A 32 15.56 14.60 11.46
N ASP A 33 14.67 14.07 10.61
CA ASP A 33 13.98 14.86 9.60
C ASP A 33 12.76 15.53 10.23
N LYS A 34 12.82 16.87 10.34
CA LYS A 34 11.73 17.70 10.87
C LYS A 34 10.38 17.53 10.15
N ASN A 35 10.39 17.03 8.91
CA ASN A 35 9.18 16.76 8.15
C ASN A 35 8.65 15.34 8.40
N CYS A 36 9.39 14.46 9.07
CA CYS A 36 8.92 13.14 9.45
C CYS A 36 8.47 13.16 10.92
N LYS A 37 7.25 12.70 11.18
CA LYS A 37 6.72 12.52 12.53
C LYS A 37 6.48 11.05 12.80
N LEU A 38 6.92 10.58 13.96
CA LEU A 38 6.58 9.23 14.43
C LEU A 38 5.06 9.11 14.55
N LYS A 39 4.49 8.05 13.98
CA LYS A 39 3.06 7.79 14.04
C LYS A 39 2.73 6.98 15.29
N LEU A 40 2.35 7.67 16.35
CA LEU A 40 1.86 7.07 17.59
C LEU A 40 0.33 6.91 17.51
N TRP A 41 -0.12 5.67 17.43
CA TRP A 41 -1.55 5.37 17.35
C TRP A 41 -2.23 5.52 18.72
N GLU A 42 -3.21 6.40 18.79
CA GLU A 42 -4.09 6.54 19.96
C GLU A 42 -5.27 5.57 19.87
N LYS A 43 -5.51 4.82 20.95
CA LYS A 43 -6.52 3.77 20.96
C LYS A 43 -7.92 4.35 20.89
N GLU A 44 -8.14 5.46 21.58
CA GLU A 44 -9.39 6.20 21.69
C GLU A 44 -9.82 6.70 20.30
N ASP A 45 -8.87 7.23 19.52
CA ASP A 45 -9.11 7.76 18.18
C ASP A 45 -9.18 6.67 17.10
N ASN A 46 -8.67 5.47 17.38
CA ASN A 46 -8.53 4.37 16.43
C ASN A 46 -9.14 3.06 16.94
N LEU A 47 -10.28 3.16 17.64
CA LEU A 47 -10.97 2.01 18.21
C LEU A 47 -11.35 0.97 17.14
N ASN A 48 -11.69 1.41 15.94
CA ASN A 48 -11.99 0.53 14.82
C ASN A 48 -10.77 -0.33 14.44
N LEU A 49 -9.58 0.26 14.31
CA LEU A 49 -8.34 -0.48 14.07
C LEU A 49 -8.01 -1.42 15.22
N TYR A 50 -8.15 -0.95 16.46
CA TYR A 50 -7.88 -1.75 17.64
C TYR A 50 -8.79 -2.99 17.72
N THR A 51 -10.08 -2.85 17.40
CA THR A 51 -11.05 -3.94 17.44
C THR A 51 -10.93 -4.88 16.24
N TYR A 52 -10.52 -4.35 15.08
CA TYR A 52 -10.37 -5.10 13.85
C TYR A 52 -9.22 -6.12 13.88
N PHE A 53 -8.01 -5.68 14.28
CA PHE A 53 -6.82 -6.52 14.31
C PHE A 53 -6.77 -7.41 15.56
N THR A 54 -6.19 -8.61 15.47
CA THR A 54 -5.94 -9.45 16.66
C THR A 54 -4.82 -8.88 17.53
N SER A 55 -4.66 -9.39 18.76
CA SER A 55 -3.58 -9.01 19.66
C SER A 55 -2.20 -9.10 19.01
N GLU A 56 -1.94 -10.20 18.32
CA GLU A 56 -0.64 -10.50 17.73
C GLU A 56 -0.32 -9.51 16.60
N VAL A 57 -1.31 -9.16 15.78
CA VAL A 57 -1.11 -8.16 14.71
C VAL A 57 -1.02 -6.74 15.27
N ARG A 58 -1.76 -6.42 16.34
CA ARG A 58 -1.59 -5.14 17.03
C ARG A 58 -0.19 -5.00 17.60
N GLU A 59 0.35 -6.01 18.27
CA GLU A 59 1.73 -5.97 18.75
C GLU A 59 2.75 -5.85 17.60
N TYR A 60 2.48 -6.50 16.46
CA TYR A 60 3.38 -6.47 15.31
C TYR A 60 3.38 -5.13 14.55
N LEU A 61 2.21 -4.53 14.31
CA LEU A 61 2.04 -3.33 13.46
C LEU A 61 1.69 -2.06 14.24
N PHE A 62 0.90 -2.19 15.30
CA PHE A 62 0.28 -1.09 16.03
C PHE A 62 0.67 -1.14 17.52
N TRP A 63 1.95 -1.46 17.78
CA TRP A 63 2.52 -1.52 19.12
C TRP A 63 2.28 -0.26 19.97
N PRO A 64 2.09 0.97 19.42
CA PRO A 64 1.76 2.12 20.27
C PRO A 64 0.46 1.94 21.07
N PHE A 65 -0.48 1.09 20.64
CA PHE A 65 -1.68 0.76 21.43
C PHE A 65 -1.39 0.07 22.76
N SER A 66 -0.18 -0.49 22.94
CA SER A 66 0.25 -1.12 24.19
C SER A 66 0.94 -0.15 25.15
N PHE A 67 1.27 1.07 24.68
CA PHE A 67 1.91 2.08 25.49
C PHE A 67 0.86 2.91 26.21
N SER A 68 1.11 3.22 27.49
CA SER A 68 0.36 4.23 28.22
C SER A 68 0.74 5.62 27.73
N ASP A 69 -0.12 6.61 27.96
CA ASP A 69 0.14 8.02 27.60
C ASP A 69 1.48 8.50 28.18
N ASP A 70 1.74 8.24 29.48
CA ASP A 70 3.03 8.53 30.13
C ASP A 70 4.25 7.93 29.40
N LYS A 71 4.09 6.77 28.76
CA LYS A 71 5.19 6.12 28.02
C LYS A 71 5.39 6.76 26.65
N LYS A 72 4.32 7.23 26.02
CA LYS A 72 4.37 7.95 24.75
C LYS A 72 4.99 9.33 24.94
N GLU A 73 4.52 10.08 25.94
CA GLU A 73 5.11 11.38 26.30
C GLU A 73 6.61 11.25 26.60
N LYS A 74 7.00 10.28 27.43
CA LYS A 74 8.41 10.01 27.72
C LYS A 74 9.22 9.60 26.50
N LEU A 75 8.60 8.96 25.50
CA LEU A 75 9.28 8.57 24.26
C LEU A 75 9.59 9.82 23.42
N GLU A 76 8.64 10.75 23.32
CA GLU A 76 8.79 12.02 22.59
C GLU A 76 9.78 13.00 23.26
N GLU A 77 10.03 12.85 24.56
CA GLU A 77 11.03 13.64 25.30
C GLU A 77 12.48 13.13 25.12
N LEU A 78 12.68 11.93 24.58
CA LEU A 78 14.02 11.38 24.37
C LEU A 78 14.75 12.10 23.25
N ASP A 79 16.09 12.06 23.28
CA ASP A 79 16.86 12.37 22.08
C ASP A 79 16.67 11.29 21.01
N ASP A 80 16.80 11.69 19.73
CA ASP A 80 16.57 10.82 18.58
C ASP A 80 17.36 9.51 18.63
N GLU A 81 18.54 9.49 19.26
CA GLU A 81 19.40 8.30 19.31
C GLU A 81 18.87 7.25 20.30
N LEU A 82 18.39 7.70 21.46
CA LEU A 82 17.72 6.84 22.43
C LEU A 82 16.36 6.38 21.90
N GLU A 83 15.57 7.29 21.34
CA GLU A 83 14.27 6.97 20.75
C GLU A 83 14.43 5.90 19.65
N SER A 84 15.36 6.11 18.71
CA SER A 84 15.64 5.13 17.65
C SER A 84 15.98 3.74 18.20
N LYS A 85 16.75 3.64 19.29
CA LYS A 85 17.10 2.34 19.89
C LYS A 85 15.90 1.61 20.47
N ILE A 86 14.93 2.35 21.03
CA ILE A 86 13.67 1.79 21.53
C ILE A 86 12.83 1.32 20.34
N LEU A 87 12.67 2.16 19.32
CA LEU A 87 11.87 1.83 18.13
C LEU A 87 12.40 0.59 17.37
N CYS A 88 13.71 0.36 17.36
CA CYS A 88 14.32 -0.83 16.75
C CYS A 88 13.88 -2.17 17.37
N GLN A 89 13.32 -2.14 18.58
CA GLN A 89 12.81 -3.34 19.23
C GLN A 89 11.49 -3.81 18.58
N ASN A 90 10.73 -2.87 18.00
CA ASN A 90 9.45 -3.14 17.38
C ASN A 90 9.60 -3.75 15.97
N GLU A 91 8.66 -4.60 15.60
CA GLU A 91 8.64 -5.29 14.30
C GLU A 91 8.30 -4.35 13.14
N CYS A 92 7.51 -3.30 13.41
CA CYS A 92 7.13 -2.28 12.44
C CYS A 92 7.06 -0.91 13.13
N THR A 93 7.63 0.11 12.49
CA THR A 93 7.53 1.51 12.92
C THR A 93 6.99 2.34 11.77
N MET A 94 6.06 3.25 12.06
CA MET A 94 5.41 4.07 11.03
C MET A 94 5.70 5.56 11.27
N PHE A 95 5.84 6.30 10.18
CA PHE A 95 5.99 7.76 10.20
C PHE A 95 4.97 8.40 9.26
N GLU A 96 4.56 9.61 9.59
CA GLU A 96 3.85 10.50 8.69
C GLU A 96 4.82 11.59 8.21
N TYR A 97 4.91 11.77 6.90
CA TYR A 97 5.65 12.87 6.32
C TYR A 97 4.71 14.07 6.17
N ILE A 98 5.03 15.13 6.90
CA ILE A 98 4.33 16.40 6.87
C ILE A 98 4.57 17.05 5.51
N LEU A 99 3.54 17.02 4.68
CA LEU A 99 3.47 17.84 3.49
C LEU A 99 2.97 19.24 3.88
N GLU A 100 3.42 20.26 3.17
CA GLU A 100 2.82 21.59 3.30
C GLU A 100 1.32 21.53 2.94
N PRO A 101 0.48 22.42 3.52
CA PRO A 101 -0.94 22.45 3.19
C PRO A 101 -1.20 22.60 1.68
N ASP A 102 -2.27 21.97 1.19
CA ASP A 102 -2.77 22.13 -0.19
C ASP A 102 -1.78 21.74 -1.32
N VAL A 103 -1.13 20.59 -1.18
CA VAL A 103 -0.36 19.99 -2.28
C VAL A 103 -1.29 19.54 -3.42
N GLN A 104 -1.55 20.43 -4.38
CA GLN A 104 -2.29 20.14 -5.61
C GLN A 104 -1.38 19.79 -6.81
N GLY A 105 -1.34 18.53 -7.23
CA GLY A 105 -0.73 18.15 -8.51
C GLY A 105 -1.59 18.39 -9.74
N LYS A 106 -0.95 18.36 -10.90
CA LYS A 106 -1.55 18.36 -12.23
C LYS A 106 -0.83 17.34 -13.12
N LEU A 107 -1.56 16.65 -13.97
CA LEU A 107 -1.08 15.55 -14.81
C LEU A 107 -1.46 15.83 -16.27
N GLY A 108 -0.49 16.01 -17.16
CA GLY A 108 -0.72 16.45 -18.56
C GLY A 108 -0.37 17.91 -18.82
N GLU A 109 -0.38 18.31 -20.10
CA GLU A 109 -0.19 19.71 -20.54
C GLU A 109 -1.50 20.52 -20.45
N ASN A 110 -1.84 21.35 -21.44
CA ASN A 110 -3.08 22.14 -21.47
C ASN A 110 -4.30 21.22 -21.21
N ASN A 111 -5.18 21.59 -20.27
CA ASN A 111 -6.27 20.76 -19.71
C ASN A 111 -5.84 19.47 -18.96
N GLY A 112 -4.65 19.45 -18.33
CA GLY A 112 -4.23 18.33 -17.46
C GLY A 112 -5.11 18.14 -16.20
N MET A 113 -5.18 16.90 -15.72
CA MET A 113 -5.98 16.50 -14.55
C MET A 113 -5.35 16.98 -13.25
N PHE A 114 -6.12 17.66 -12.40
CA PHE A 114 -5.67 18.11 -11.09
C PHE A 114 -5.95 17.06 -10.02
N PHE A 115 -5.02 16.93 -9.07
CA PHE A 115 -5.13 16.02 -7.94
C PHE A 115 -4.55 16.65 -6.68
N ASN A 116 -4.94 16.18 -5.51
CA ASN A 116 -4.42 16.61 -4.23
C ASN A 116 -3.71 15.44 -3.56
N ILE A 117 -2.55 15.69 -2.99
CA ILE A 117 -1.89 14.76 -2.08
C ILE A 117 -2.41 15.03 -0.68
N LYS A 118 -2.97 14.01 -0.04
CA LYS A 118 -3.64 14.13 1.25
C LYS A 118 -2.72 13.71 2.40
N THR A 119 -2.02 12.59 2.23
CA THR A 119 -1.09 12.06 3.23
C THR A 119 0.07 11.34 2.54
N LEU A 120 1.22 11.30 3.21
CA LEU A 120 2.37 10.47 2.83
C LEU A 120 2.85 9.76 4.10
N GLU A 121 2.70 8.44 4.12
CA GLU A 121 3.15 7.62 5.25
C GLU A 121 4.35 6.78 4.85
N ILE A 122 5.22 6.49 5.83
CA ILE A 122 6.37 5.61 5.69
C ILE A 122 6.19 4.46 6.67
N VAL A 123 6.09 3.23 6.17
CA VAL A 123 5.93 2.02 6.98
C VAL A 123 7.23 1.23 6.95
N CYS A 124 7.89 1.07 8.09
CA CYS A 124 9.22 0.47 8.20
C CYS A 124 9.18 -0.84 8.99
N PHE A 125 9.26 -1.99 8.30
CA PHE A 125 9.39 -3.29 8.95
C PHE A 125 10.85 -3.60 9.29
N LYS A 126 11.11 -4.14 10.48
CA LYS A 126 12.46 -4.51 10.96
C LYS A 126 13.26 -5.42 10.02
N THR A 127 12.58 -6.15 9.14
CA THR A 127 13.16 -6.97 8.07
C THR A 127 13.74 -6.18 6.89
N GLY A 128 13.74 -4.85 6.96
CA GLY A 128 14.29 -3.98 5.92
C GLY A 128 13.33 -3.72 4.75
N ILE A 129 12.12 -4.27 4.78
CA ILE A 129 11.09 -4.04 3.76
C ILE A 129 10.24 -2.84 4.18
N TYR A 130 10.32 -1.75 3.44
CA TYR A 130 9.60 -0.51 3.78
C TYR A 130 8.61 -0.13 2.67
N PHE A 131 7.66 0.75 3.02
CA PHE A 131 6.66 1.25 2.09
C PHE A 131 6.53 2.77 2.22
N ILE A 132 6.48 3.47 1.09
CA ILE A 132 5.89 4.80 1.01
C ILE A 132 4.44 4.64 0.60
N VAL A 133 3.51 5.22 1.34
CA VAL A 133 2.06 5.10 1.13
C VAL A 133 1.50 6.50 0.90
N LEU A 134 1.27 6.84 -0.36
CA LEU A 134 0.86 8.18 -0.78
C LEU A 134 -0.64 8.21 -1.09
N LYS A 135 -1.44 8.93 -0.29
CA LYS A 135 -2.87 9.13 -0.53
C LYS A 135 -3.08 10.31 -1.47
N THR A 136 -3.89 10.11 -2.50
CA THR A 136 -4.30 11.15 -3.44
C THR A 136 -5.81 11.16 -3.65
N THR A 137 -6.33 12.32 -4.03
CA THR A 137 -7.69 12.50 -4.55
C THR A 137 -7.61 13.35 -5.81
N LEU A 138 -8.51 13.18 -6.77
CA LEU A 138 -8.67 14.11 -7.88
C LEU A 138 -9.49 15.32 -7.40
N GLY A 139 -9.58 16.38 -8.21
CA GLY A 139 -10.41 17.56 -7.94
C GLY A 139 -11.92 17.26 -7.88
N ASP A 140 -12.78 18.28 -7.88
CA ASP A 140 -14.22 18.05 -7.97
C ASP A 140 -14.64 17.71 -9.42
N GLU A 141 -15.75 16.97 -9.59
CA GLU A 141 -16.39 16.65 -10.89
C GLU A 141 -15.65 15.68 -11.83
N ASN A 142 -14.87 14.70 -11.33
CA ASN A 142 -14.23 13.70 -12.21
C ASN A 142 -15.13 12.50 -12.53
N GLU A 143 -14.83 11.87 -13.64
CA GLU A 143 -15.42 10.62 -14.08
C GLU A 143 -14.51 9.43 -13.78
N ILE A 144 -15.05 8.20 -13.87
CA ILE A 144 -14.23 6.99 -13.72
C ILE A 144 -13.07 6.97 -14.74
N VAL A 145 -13.27 7.51 -15.94
CA VAL A 145 -12.23 7.55 -16.97
C VAL A 145 -11.01 8.38 -16.56
N ASP A 146 -11.24 9.46 -15.79
CA ASP A 146 -10.15 10.28 -15.24
C ASP A 146 -9.37 9.49 -14.19
N VAL A 147 -10.07 8.76 -13.32
CA VAL A 147 -9.45 7.90 -12.30
C VAL A 147 -8.63 6.78 -12.95
N LEU A 148 -9.15 6.16 -14.02
CA LEU A 148 -8.44 5.15 -14.81
C LEU A 148 -7.11 5.69 -15.35
N ASP A 149 -7.19 6.79 -16.08
CA ASP A 149 -6.03 7.40 -16.72
C ASP A 149 -5.03 7.93 -15.69
N PHE A 150 -5.51 8.53 -14.60
CA PHE A 150 -4.68 9.00 -13.50
C PHE A 150 -3.91 7.85 -12.85
N ASN A 151 -4.62 6.79 -12.44
CA ASN A 151 -4.02 5.64 -11.77
C ASN A 151 -3.01 4.93 -12.67
N ASN A 152 -3.34 4.74 -13.95
CA ASN A 152 -2.42 4.15 -14.91
C ASN A 152 -1.15 5.00 -15.06
N LYS A 153 -1.30 6.31 -15.27
CA LYS A 153 -0.17 7.22 -15.48
C LYS A 153 0.72 7.30 -14.25
N VAL A 154 0.18 7.60 -13.06
CA VAL A 154 0.98 7.74 -11.83
C VAL A 154 1.69 6.43 -11.48
N ARG A 155 1.03 5.29 -11.65
CA ARG A 155 1.66 3.99 -11.43
C ARG A 155 2.87 3.74 -12.33
N ASN A 156 2.79 4.19 -13.58
CA ASN A 156 3.87 4.02 -14.55
C ASN A 156 4.99 5.04 -14.36
N VAL A 157 4.78 6.10 -13.56
CA VAL A 157 5.87 6.98 -13.13
C VAL A 157 6.71 6.24 -12.11
N ASN A 158 8.00 6.09 -12.41
CA ASN A 158 8.96 5.66 -11.42
C ASN A 158 9.47 6.88 -10.64
N PRO A 159 9.18 7.00 -9.34
CA PRO A 159 9.61 8.16 -8.54
C PRO A 159 11.14 8.24 -8.42
N LEU A 160 11.87 7.15 -8.67
CA LEU A 160 13.33 7.14 -8.71
C LEU A 160 13.92 7.65 -10.05
N PHE A 161 13.20 7.54 -11.17
CA PHE A 161 13.71 7.82 -12.53
C PHE A 161 12.88 8.88 -13.28
N VAL A 162 12.78 10.09 -12.72
CA VAL A 162 12.11 11.24 -13.35
C VAL A 162 12.80 11.75 -14.63
N SER A 163 13.95 11.20 -15.04
CA SER A 163 14.73 11.71 -16.18
C SER A 163 14.36 11.13 -17.54
N THR A 164 13.32 10.29 -17.67
CA THR A 164 12.88 9.76 -18.98
C THR A 164 11.84 10.69 -19.63
N LYS A 165 11.96 10.88 -20.95
CA LYS A 165 11.10 11.75 -21.79
C LYS A 165 9.59 11.46 -21.67
N GLU A 166 9.20 10.29 -21.17
CA GLU A 166 7.79 9.93 -20.92
C GLU A 166 7.19 10.64 -19.68
N ASN A 167 8.02 11.01 -18.70
CA ASN A 167 7.62 11.67 -17.45
C ASN A 167 7.52 13.21 -17.56
N GLU A 168 8.01 13.80 -18.66
CA GLU A 168 7.93 15.26 -18.92
C GLU A 168 6.48 15.75 -19.13
N LYS A 169 5.54 14.82 -19.37
CA LYS A 169 4.11 15.10 -19.56
C LYS A 169 3.34 15.35 -18.26
N ILE A 170 3.97 15.27 -17.09
CA ILE A 170 3.32 15.43 -15.80
C ILE A 170 3.86 16.67 -15.09
N ARG A 171 3.04 17.70 -14.91
CA ARG A 171 3.38 18.94 -14.20
C ARG A 171 2.51 19.12 -12.98
N ILE A 172 3.01 18.73 -11.81
CA ILE A 172 2.40 19.06 -10.52
C ILE A 172 2.50 20.59 -10.32
N GLN A 173 1.38 21.30 -10.20
CA GLN A 173 1.36 22.75 -9.91
C GLN A 173 0.74 22.96 -8.53
N THR A 174 1.55 22.89 -7.48
CA THR A 174 1.08 23.16 -6.13
C THR A 174 1.66 24.50 -5.67
N ASN A 175 1.03 25.17 -4.70
CA ASN A 175 1.57 26.40 -4.12
C ASN A 175 2.82 26.15 -3.24
N SER A 176 3.10 24.88 -2.89
CA SER A 176 4.13 24.44 -1.93
C SER A 176 5.24 23.58 -2.56
N LEU A 177 4.86 22.59 -3.37
CA LEU A 177 5.67 21.78 -4.29
C LEU A 177 5.57 22.26 -5.75
N ARG A 178 6.66 22.74 -6.33
CA ARG A 178 6.73 23.40 -7.64
C ARG A 178 6.60 22.45 -8.83
N ASP A 179 6.88 21.15 -8.68
CA ASP A 179 6.68 20.10 -9.71
C ASP A 179 6.80 18.65 -9.19
N ILE A 180 6.59 17.64 -10.07
CA ILE A 180 6.75 16.20 -9.74
C ILE A 180 8.21 15.81 -9.45
N LYS A 181 9.17 16.63 -9.89
CA LYS A 181 10.58 16.42 -9.57
C LYS A 181 10.80 16.68 -8.09
N GLU A 182 10.07 17.62 -7.47
CA GLU A 182 10.11 17.84 -6.02
C GLU A 182 9.49 16.67 -5.24
N LEU A 183 8.32 16.14 -5.61
CA LEU A 183 7.76 14.94 -4.96
C LEU A 183 8.70 13.73 -5.09
N SER A 184 9.32 13.58 -6.26
CA SER A 184 10.29 12.52 -6.49
C SER A 184 11.58 12.74 -5.71
N THR A 185 11.97 14.00 -5.47
CA THR A 185 13.09 14.35 -4.60
C THR A 185 12.76 14.00 -3.16
N ILE A 186 11.56 14.34 -2.67
CA ILE A 186 11.07 13.91 -1.35
C ILE A 186 11.11 12.38 -1.23
N ILE A 187 10.56 11.65 -2.19
CA ILE A 187 10.58 10.18 -2.18
C ILE A 187 12.03 9.65 -2.19
N LYS A 188 12.92 10.23 -3.00
CA LYS A 188 14.35 9.89 -3.03
C LYS A 188 15.05 10.20 -1.71
N ASP A 189 14.71 11.31 -1.07
CA ASP A 189 15.29 11.72 0.20
C ASP A 189 14.83 10.80 1.31
N ILE A 190 13.55 10.39 1.32
CA ILE A 190 13.02 9.36 2.23
C ILE A 190 13.78 8.05 2.03
N ILE A 191 13.86 7.54 0.79
CA ILE A 191 14.53 6.26 0.47
C ILE A 191 16.04 6.32 0.78
N GLY A 192 16.70 7.41 0.41
CA GLY A 192 18.15 7.61 0.51
C GLY A 192 18.98 6.87 -0.56
N THR A 193 20.30 7.03 -0.45
CA THR A 193 21.30 6.51 -1.41
C THR A 193 21.66 5.04 -1.24
N ASN A 194 21.20 4.41 -0.15
CA ASN A 194 21.57 3.05 0.27
C ASN A 194 20.48 2.00 -0.04
N HIS A 195 19.80 2.12 -1.18
CA HIS A 195 18.78 1.16 -1.58
C HIS A 195 19.40 -0.01 -2.36
N ASP A 196 19.33 -1.23 -1.81
CA ASP A 196 19.72 -2.44 -2.53
C ASP A 196 18.55 -2.90 -3.43
N THR A 197 18.23 -2.11 -4.45
CA THR A 197 17.19 -2.47 -5.45
C THR A 197 17.61 -3.62 -6.36
N LYS A 198 18.88 -4.04 -6.33
CA LYS A 198 19.44 -5.03 -7.25
C LYS A 198 19.28 -6.48 -6.77
N GLU A 199 19.13 -6.74 -5.48
CA GLU A 199 19.12 -8.10 -4.95
C GLU A 199 17.74 -8.62 -4.53
N ALA A 200 16.84 -7.75 -4.05
CA ALA A 200 15.45 -8.12 -3.85
C ALA A 200 14.72 -8.09 -5.19
N LYS A 201 14.15 -9.21 -5.63
CA LYS A 201 13.14 -9.22 -6.70
C LYS A 201 11.84 -8.56 -6.20
N ILE A 202 11.87 -7.32 -5.71
CA ILE A 202 10.72 -6.45 -5.87
C ILE A 202 10.56 -6.39 -7.39
N GLU A 203 9.55 -7.08 -7.93
CA GLU A 203 9.24 -7.05 -9.37
C GLU A 203 9.39 -5.61 -9.84
N LYS A 204 10.43 -5.36 -10.67
CA LYS A 204 10.93 -4.03 -11.01
C LYS A 204 9.88 -2.93 -10.81
N GLU A 205 10.03 -2.20 -9.71
CA GLU A 205 9.75 -0.78 -9.64
C GLU A 205 8.32 -0.32 -9.97
N ARG A 206 7.30 -1.17 -9.77
CA ARG A 206 5.91 -0.75 -10.02
C ARG A 206 5.22 -0.44 -8.71
N ILE A 207 4.87 0.84 -8.55
CA ILE A 207 3.93 1.32 -7.54
C ILE A 207 2.68 0.43 -7.58
N LEU A 208 2.19 0.01 -6.41
CA LEU A 208 0.91 -0.65 -6.28
C LEU A 208 -0.18 0.42 -6.16
N THR A 209 -1.32 0.20 -6.81
CA THR A 209 -2.47 1.13 -6.72
C THR A 209 -3.54 0.53 -5.83
N TYR A 210 -3.99 1.27 -4.82
CA TYR A 210 -5.07 0.87 -3.93
C TYR A 210 -6.14 1.97 -3.89
N SER A 211 -7.31 1.75 -4.49
CA SER A 211 -8.26 2.83 -4.76
C SER A 211 -9.67 2.54 -4.27
N TYR A 212 -10.39 3.60 -3.91
CA TYR A 212 -11.83 3.56 -3.62
C TYR A 212 -12.56 4.47 -4.61
N ILE A 213 -13.69 4.00 -5.12
CA ILE A 213 -14.55 4.74 -6.04
C ILE A 213 -16.01 4.55 -5.63
N GLY A 214 -16.66 5.65 -5.29
CA GLY A 214 -18.10 5.73 -5.07
C GLY A 214 -18.81 6.29 -6.31
N ILE A 215 -19.84 5.59 -6.80
CA ILE A 215 -20.68 6.01 -7.92
C ILE A 215 -22.16 6.16 -7.53
N ASP A 216 -22.92 6.84 -8.40
CA ASP A 216 -24.37 6.96 -8.21
C ASP A 216 -25.10 5.62 -8.38
N LYS A 217 -26.29 5.48 -7.78
CA LYS A 217 -27.22 4.38 -7.94
C LYS A 217 -27.74 4.24 -9.36
N GLU A 218 -27.94 5.34 -10.08
CA GLU A 218 -28.36 5.33 -11.48
C GLU A 218 -27.25 4.67 -12.31
N ASP A 219 -26.00 5.10 -12.11
CA ASP A 219 -24.84 4.50 -12.77
C ASP A 219 -24.63 3.03 -12.37
N TRP A 220 -24.85 2.68 -11.11
CA TRP A 220 -24.70 1.29 -10.66
C TRP A 220 -25.70 0.33 -11.31
N ASN A 221 -26.96 0.77 -11.47
CA ASN A 221 -28.05 -0.10 -11.90
C ASN A 221 -28.31 -0.07 -13.41
N GLN A 222 -27.97 1.04 -14.09
CA GLN A 222 -28.40 1.28 -15.48
C GLN A 222 -27.24 1.41 -16.46
N ASN A 223 -25.99 1.50 -16.00
CA ASN A 223 -24.84 1.69 -16.88
C ASN A 223 -24.25 0.36 -17.35
N GLU A 224 -24.50 0.01 -18.62
CA GLU A 224 -24.01 -1.22 -19.25
C GLU A 224 -22.47 -1.30 -19.32
N GLN A 225 -21.77 -0.16 -19.26
CA GLN A 225 -20.31 -0.08 -19.35
C GLN A 225 -19.61 -0.22 -17.98
N LEU A 226 -20.36 -0.23 -16.87
CA LEU A 226 -19.78 -0.31 -15.53
C LEU A 226 -18.90 -1.54 -15.32
N GLY A 227 -19.28 -2.68 -15.90
CA GLY A 227 -18.47 -3.90 -15.86
C GLY A 227 -17.11 -3.71 -16.52
N GLU A 228 -17.09 -3.12 -17.71
CA GLU A 228 -15.86 -2.84 -18.46
C GLU A 228 -14.96 -1.86 -17.70
N TYR A 229 -15.54 -0.76 -17.20
CA TYR A 229 -14.80 0.22 -16.41
C TYR A 229 -14.20 -0.38 -15.14
N PHE A 230 -14.95 -1.22 -14.43
CA PHE A 230 -14.46 -1.91 -13.26
C PHE A 230 -13.29 -2.86 -13.58
N THR A 231 -13.39 -3.60 -14.68
CA THR A 231 -12.29 -4.47 -15.16
C THR A 231 -11.03 -3.68 -15.48
N LYS A 232 -11.16 -2.52 -16.14
CA LYS A 232 -10.02 -1.62 -16.39
C LYS A 232 -9.44 -1.07 -15.09
N LEU A 233 -10.29 -0.71 -14.12
CA LEU A 233 -9.86 -0.12 -12.85
C LEU A 233 -8.97 -1.06 -12.05
N TYR A 234 -9.43 -2.29 -11.77
CA TYR A 234 -8.63 -3.23 -10.97
C TYR A 234 -7.41 -3.77 -11.72
N SER A 235 -7.44 -3.73 -13.05
CA SER A 235 -6.32 -4.11 -13.91
C SER A 235 -5.36 -2.95 -14.17
N ILE A 236 -5.70 -1.74 -13.72
CA ILE A 236 -4.93 -0.50 -13.87
C ILE A 236 -4.64 -0.20 -15.35
N LEU A 237 -5.66 -0.37 -16.19
CA LEU A 237 -5.60 -0.10 -17.63
C LEU A 237 -6.05 1.34 -17.92
N PRO A 238 -5.46 2.01 -18.93
CA PRO A 238 -5.96 3.31 -19.37
C PRO A 238 -7.32 3.17 -20.07
N ASN A 239 -8.05 4.28 -20.18
CA ASN A 239 -9.40 4.28 -20.74
C ASN A 239 -9.46 3.77 -22.20
N ASP A 240 -8.46 4.12 -23.01
CA ASP A 240 -8.35 3.75 -24.44
C ASP A 240 -8.02 2.27 -24.68
N CYS A 241 -7.70 1.51 -23.63
CA CYS A 241 -7.42 0.08 -23.73
C CYS A 241 -8.69 -0.70 -24.06
N LYS A 242 -8.63 -1.55 -25.09
CA LYS A 242 -9.71 -2.48 -25.45
C LYS A 242 -9.57 -3.77 -24.65
N ILE A 243 -10.67 -4.23 -24.05
CA ILE A 243 -10.72 -5.52 -23.35
C ILE A 243 -11.19 -6.60 -24.34
N ASP A 244 -10.34 -7.58 -24.64
CA ASP A 244 -10.74 -8.72 -25.48
C ASP A 244 -11.70 -9.64 -24.71
N SER A 245 -12.95 -9.69 -25.17
CA SER A 245 -14.06 -10.41 -24.52
C SER A 245 -13.92 -11.95 -24.49
N SER A 246 -12.90 -12.52 -25.12
CA SER A 246 -12.74 -13.98 -25.32
C SER A 246 -11.86 -14.69 -24.28
N GLU A 247 -10.96 -14.00 -23.57
CA GLU A 247 -10.09 -14.63 -22.56
C GLU A 247 -10.56 -14.42 -21.10
N GLY A 248 -11.54 -13.53 -20.87
CA GLY A 248 -11.77 -12.90 -19.56
C GLY A 248 -12.79 -13.53 -18.60
N LYS A 249 -13.70 -14.41 -19.04
CA LYS A 249 -14.86 -14.79 -18.19
C LYS A 249 -14.52 -15.67 -16.97
N GLN A 250 -13.42 -16.43 -17.04
CA GLN A 250 -12.95 -17.25 -15.91
C GLN A 250 -12.04 -16.42 -14.98
N SER A 251 -11.17 -15.57 -15.55
CA SER A 251 -10.23 -14.71 -14.81
C SER A 251 -10.91 -13.56 -14.05
N GLU A 252 -12.08 -13.09 -14.48
CA GLU A 252 -12.84 -12.05 -13.79
C GLU A 252 -13.31 -12.49 -12.39
N LYS A 253 -13.82 -13.72 -12.23
CA LYS A 253 -14.25 -14.23 -10.91
C LYS A 253 -13.07 -14.42 -9.95
N ASP A 254 -11.90 -14.75 -10.47
CA ASP A 254 -10.71 -14.97 -9.66
C ASP A 254 -10.10 -13.66 -9.14
N ASN A 255 -10.44 -12.52 -9.76
CA ASN A 255 -9.96 -11.20 -9.35
C ASN A 255 -10.97 -10.40 -8.53
N ILE A 256 -12.22 -10.84 -8.43
CA ILE A 256 -13.32 -10.08 -7.79
C ILE A 256 -13.73 -10.73 -6.46
N CYS A 257 -13.98 -9.89 -5.45
CA CYS A 257 -14.63 -10.24 -4.19
C CYS A 257 -15.88 -9.37 -3.99
N GLU A 258 -17.05 -9.99 -4.01
CA GLU A 258 -18.31 -9.34 -3.65
C GLU A 258 -18.34 -9.06 -2.14
N ILE A 259 -18.59 -7.81 -1.76
CA ILE A 259 -18.71 -7.35 -0.37
C ILE A 259 -20.19 -7.22 0.01
N SER A 260 -20.97 -6.55 -0.83
CA SER A 260 -22.42 -6.43 -0.69
C SER A 260 -23.07 -6.36 -2.08
N LYS A 261 -24.40 -6.24 -2.13
CA LYS A 261 -25.13 -6.04 -3.40
C LYS A 261 -24.65 -4.77 -4.16
N PHE A 262 -24.13 -3.79 -3.43
CA PHE A 262 -23.77 -2.47 -3.94
C PHE A 262 -22.29 -2.14 -3.74
N ALA A 263 -21.45 -3.13 -3.45
CA ALA A 263 -20.02 -2.95 -3.23
C ALA A 263 -19.24 -4.21 -3.59
N LYS A 264 -18.16 -4.04 -4.35
CA LYS A 264 -17.26 -5.13 -4.73
C LYS A 264 -15.83 -4.67 -4.87
N ILE A 265 -14.91 -5.59 -4.59
CA ILE A 265 -13.47 -5.35 -4.69
C ILE A 265 -12.92 -6.13 -5.86
N GLY A 266 -12.17 -5.44 -6.73
CA GLY A 266 -11.35 -6.07 -7.75
C GLY A 266 -9.88 -5.98 -7.34
N ALA A 267 -9.08 -6.99 -7.63
CA ALA A 267 -7.66 -6.95 -7.37
C ALA A 267 -6.85 -7.74 -8.40
N THR A 268 -5.61 -7.32 -8.59
CA THR A 268 -4.58 -8.04 -9.34
C THR A 268 -3.29 -8.00 -8.55
N LYS A 269 -2.22 -8.60 -9.08
CA LYS A 269 -0.87 -8.44 -8.52
C LYS A 269 -0.41 -6.98 -8.48
N GLN A 270 -1.07 -6.08 -9.20
CA GLN A 270 -0.69 -4.69 -9.38
C GLN A 270 -1.42 -3.73 -8.43
N GLY A 271 -2.53 -4.14 -7.82
CA GLY A 271 -3.36 -3.26 -7.04
C GLY A 271 -4.70 -3.85 -6.62
N SER A 272 -5.49 -3.05 -5.90
CA SER A 272 -6.85 -3.37 -5.50
C SER A 272 -7.73 -2.13 -5.62
N VAL A 273 -8.98 -2.31 -6.01
CA VAL A 273 -9.97 -1.24 -6.06
C VAL A 273 -11.28 -1.70 -5.44
N LEU A 274 -11.83 -0.90 -4.55
CA LEU A 274 -13.20 -1.02 -4.08
C LEU A 274 -14.08 -0.07 -4.90
N ILE A 275 -15.11 -0.61 -5.56
CA ILE A 275 -16.19 0.20 -6.13
C ILE A 275 -17.46 0.00 -5.32
N SER A 276 -18.18 1.09 -5.05
CA SER A 276 -19.44 1.05 -4.31
C SER A 276 -20.47 2.07 -4.81
N SER A 277 -21.75 1.82 -4.55
CA SER A 277 -22.86 2.71 -4.91
C SER A 277 -23.54 3.34 -3.70
N ASN A 278 -24.11 4.54 -3.90
CA ASN A 278 -24.80 5.30 -2.84
C ASN A 278 -26.23 4.81 -2.62
N GLU A 279 -26.65 3.77 -3.33
CA GLU A 279 -27.87 3.03 -3.05
C GLU A 279 -27.87 2.53 -1.60
N ASP A 280 -26.70 2.11 -1.09
CA ASP A 280 -26.47 1.90 0.34
C ASP A 280 -25.64 3.05 0.90
N LYS A 281 -26.26 3.84 1.80
CA LYS A 281 -25.63 5.01 2.40
C LYS A 281 -24.43 4.66 3.28
N GLU A 282 -24.38 3.44 3.84
CA GLU A 282 -23.25 2.99 4.65
C GLU A 282 -21.96 2.83 3.82
N ASN A 283 -22.09 2.66 2.50
CA ASN A 283 -20.94 2.50 1.61
C ASN A 283 -20.02 3.74 1.56
N TYR A 284 -20.58 4.94 1.70
CA TYR A 284 -19.82 6.19 1.56
C TYR A 284 -19.16 6.66 2.84
N ILE A 285 -19.74 6.31 3.98
CA ILE A 285 -19.31 6.78 5.30
C ILE A 285 -18.52 5.70 6.01
N ASN A 286 -19.08 4.48 6.09
CA ASN A 286 -18.47 3.39 6.84
C ASN A 286 -17.53 2.59 5.94
N LEU A 287 -18.00 2.12 4.78
CA LEU A 287 -17.19 1.21 3.96
C LEU A 287 -15.94 1.88 3.37
N SER A 288 -16.04 3.14 2.92
CA SER A 288 -14.87 3.92 2.48
C SER A 288 -13.83 4.05 3.60
N CYS A 289 -14.28 4.39 4.81
CA CYS A 289 -13.42 4.52 5.99
C CYS A 289 -12.81 3.18 6.42
N LEU A 290 -13.58 2.10 6.40
CA LEU A 290 -13.11 0.73 6.68
C LEU A 290 -12.05 0.30 5.65
N TYR A 291 -12.30 0.58 4.36
CA TYR A 291 -11.35 0.28 3.29
C TYR A 291 -10.04 1.05 3.50
N GLU A 292 -10.14 2.33 3.82
CA GLU A 292 -8.99 3.21 4.07
C GLU A 292 -8.19 2.83 5.33
N LYS A 293 -8.86 2.55 6.44
CA LYS A 293 -8.19 2.36 7.73
C LYS A 293 -7.84 0.90 7.99
N GLU A 294 -8.76 -0.04 7.83
CA GLU A 294 -8.54 -1.44 8.24
C GLU A 294 -7.96 -2.28 7.10
N TYR A 295 -8.58 -2.17 5.93
CA TYR A 295 -8.26 -3.05 4.82
C TYR A 295 -6.97 -2.61 4.12
N LEU A 296 -6.62 -1.32 4.13
CA LEU A 296 -5.34 -0.82 3.65
C LEU A 296 -4.16 -1.46 4.39
N TYR A 297 -4.13 -1.44 5.73
CA TYR A 297 -3.02 -2.06 6.47
C TYR A 297 -3.04 -3.58 6.39
N THR A 298 -4.22 -4.20 6.22
CA THR A 298 -4.31 -5.63 5.89
C THR A 298 -3.65 -5.93 4.53
N TYR A 299 -3.89 -5.07 3.53
CA TYR A 299 -3.29 -5.18 2.20
C TYR A 299 -1.78 -4.95 2.24
N ILE A 300 -1.30 -3.91 2.92
CA ILE A 300 0.13 -3.63 3.12
C ILE A 300 0.82 -4.82 3.80
N LEU A 301 0.21 -5.38 4.86
CA LEU A 301 0.77 -6.57 5.52
C LEU A 301 0.81 -7.79 4.60
N THR A 302 -0.19 -7.96 3.73
CA THR A 302 -0.22 -9.06 2.74
C THR A 302 0.89 -8.88 1.69
N VAL A 303 1.09 -7.65 1.19
CA VAL A 303 2.18 -7.31 0.26
C VAL A 303 3.54 -7.51 0.95
N TYR A 304 3.69 -7.08 2.19
CA TYR A 304 4.87 -7.31 3.01
C TYR A 304 5.21 -8.80 3.10
N LYS A 305 4.24 -9.63 3.46
CA LYS A 305 4.41 -11.10 3.50
C LYS A 305 4.93 -11.64 2.16
N LYS A 306 4.37 -11.19 1.03
CA LYS A 306 4.86 -11.59 -0.30
C LYS A 306 6.32 -11.22 -0.53
N ILE A 307 6.69 -9.96 -0.27
CA ILE A 307 8.04 -9.45 -0.51
C ILE A 307 9.04 -10.19 0.39
N PHE A 308 8.69 -10.42 1.67
CA PHE A 308 9.53 -11.17 2.59
C PHE A 308 9.80 -12.58 2.08
N LEU A 309 8.77 -13.32 1.69
CA LEU A 309 8.94 -14.68 1.16
C LEU A 309 9.80 -14.70 -0.11
N ASN A 310 9.63 -13.73 -1.01
CA ASN A 310 10.47 -13.61 -2.20
C ASN A 310 11.93 -13.32 -1.86
N ASN A 311 12.20 -12.46 -0.88
CA ASN A 311 13.56 -12.18 -0.41
C ASN A 311 14.22 -13.43 0.18
N ILE A 312 13.50 -14.17 1.03
CA ILE A 312 13.98 -15.45 1.57
C ILE A 312 14.28 -16.47 0.46
N ASN A 313 13.45 -16.53 -0.59
CA ASN A 313 13.67 -17.42 -1.72
C ASN A 313 14.95 -17.06 -2.51
N VAL A 314 15.25 -15.76 -2.63
CA VAL A 314 16.51 -15.30 -3.21
C VAL A 314 17.70 -15.64 -2.32
N GLU A 315 17.59 -15.42 -1.00
CA GLU A 315 18.64 -15.73 -0.05
C GLU A 315 18.99 -17.24 -0.04
N PHE A 316 17.98 -18.13 -0.07
CA PHE A 316 18.22 -19.58 -0.10
C PHE A 316 19.02 -20.03 -1.32
N LYS A 317 18.87 -19.35 -2.48
CA LYS A 317 19.64 -19.68 -3.69
C LYS A 317 21.14 -19.36 -3.55
N LYS A 318 21.54 -18.50 -2.61
CA LYS A 318 22.93 -18.11 -2.40
C LYS A 318 23.74 -19.10 -1.53
N THR A 319 23.10 -20.17 -1.02
CA THR A 319 23.60 -21.34 -0.23
C THR A 319 24.48 -21.10 1.00
N ALA A 320 25.37 -20.09 1.02
CA ALA A 320 26.31 -19.80 2.10
C ALA A 320 25.65 -19.37 3.44
N ASN A 321 24.36 -19.03 3.44
CA ASN A 321 23.65 -18.48 4.60
C ASN A 321 22.43 -19.32 5.04
N PHE A 322 22.35 -20.60 4.66
CA PHE A 322 21.14 -21.42 4.84
C PHE A 322 20.55 -21.40 6.26
N GLU A 323 21.33 -21.67 7.30
CA GLU A 323 20.82 -21.71 8.69
C GLU A 323 20.32 -20.34 9.16
N LYS A 324 20.97 -19.25 8.75
CA LYS A 324 20.52 -17.89 9.08
C LYS A 324 19.19 -17.58 8.37
N THR A 325 19.09 -17.87 7.07
CA THR A 325 17.88 -17.65 6.28
C THR A 325 16.72 -18.52 6.78
N LYS A 326 17.00 -19.76 7.20
CA LYS A 326 16.04 -20.65 7.86
C LYS A 326 15.53 -20.08 9.17
N ALA A 327 16.41 -19.58 10.05
CA ALA A 327 16.02 -18.95 11.30
C ALA A 327 15.09 -17.73 11.06
N LYS A 328 15.44 -16.87 10.10
CA LYS A 328 14.58 -15.75 9.68
C LYS A 328 13.18 -16.20 9.24
N LEU A 329 13.10 -17.26 8.43
CA LEU A 329 11.81 -17.77 7.96
C LEU A 329 10.97 -18.36 9.10
N LEU A 330 11.58 -19.07 10.05
CA LEU A 330 10.89 -19.63 11.22
C LEU A 330 10.34 -18.51 12.12
N GLU A 331 11.15 -17.50 12.40
CA GLU A 331 10.73 -16.34 13.20
C GLU A 331 9.57 -15.58 12.54
N PHE A 332 9.66 -15.32 11.23
CA PHE A 332 8.55 -14.75 10.47
C PHE A 332 7.29 -15.63 10.51
N THR A 333 7.49 -16.96 10.44
CA THR A 333 6.38 -17.91 10.46
C THR A 333 5.59 -17.80 11.76
N GLU A 334 6.32 -17.83 12.88
CA GLU A 334 5.78 -17.74 14.23
C GLU A 334 5.15 -16.38 14.51
N LYS A 335 5.84 -15.29 14.18
CA LYS A 335 5.41 -13.93 14.54
C LYS A 335 4.20 -13.45 13.75
N ILE A 336 4.07 -13.79 12.47
CA ILE A 336 3.05 -13.14 11.63
C ILE A 336 2.43 -14.02 10.53
N TRP A 337 3.10 -15.06 10.04
CA TRP A 337 2.55 -15.89 8.97
C TRP A 337 1.34 -16.71 9.42
N ILE A 338 1.47 -17.45 10.53
CA ILE A 338 0.41 -18.32 11.06
C ILE A 338 -0.66 -17.56 11.82
N GLN A 339 -0.38 -16.30 12.17
CA GLN A 339 -1.27 -15.47 12.94
C GLN A 339 -2.48 -15.07 12.11
N LYS A 340 -3.65 -15.11 12.75
CA LYS A 340 -4.89 -14.61 12.14
C LYS A 340 -4.86 -13.08 12.19
N ILE A 341 -5.10 -12.40 11.06
CA ILE A 341 -5.00 -10.93 11.02
C ILE A 341 -6.18 -10.26 11.72
N THR A 342 -7.40 -10.77 11.49
CA THR A 342 -8.65 -10.21 12.00
C THR A 342 -9.63 -11.30 12.38
N ASN A 343 -10.50 -11.03 13.35
CA ASN A 343 -11.63 -11.90 13.68
C ASN A 343 -12.87 -11.65 12.80
N ASN A 344 -12.88 -10.59 12.01
CA ASN A 344 -13.94 -10.29 11.06
C ASN A 344 -13.93 -11.30 9.90
N LYS A 345 -15.05 -12.02 9.70
CA LYS A 345 -15.18 -13.07 8.69
C LYS A 345 -15.10 -12.54 7.26
N GLU A 346 -15.68 -11.38 6.98
CA GLU A 346 -15.72 -10.78 5.65
C GLU A 346 -14.34 -10.25 5.26
N ALA A 347 -13.70 -9.55 6.18
CA ALA A 347 -12.33 -9.07 5.99
C ALA A 347 -11.32 -10.21 5.85
N TYR A 348 -11.50 -11.32 6.59
CA TYR A 348 -10.69 -12.52 6.41
C TYR A 348 -10.86 -13.15 5.02
N LYS A 349 -12.08 -13.16 4.48
CA LYS A 349 -12.34 -13.62 3.11
C LYS A 349 -11.61 -12.74 2.08
N LEU A 350 -11.67 -11.41 2.26
CA LEU A 350 -10.94 -10.47 1.41
C LEU A 350 -9.42 -10.67 1.51
N GLN A 351 -8.89 -10.83 2.72
CA GLN A 351 -7.47 -11.14 2.94
C GLN A 351 -7.06 -12.39 2.17
N LYS A 352 -7.83 -13.49 2.28
CA LYS A 352 -7.55 -14.73 1.56
C LYS A 352 -7.54 -14.53 0.04
N LYS A 353 -8.46 -13.72 -0.49
CA LYS A 353 -8.48 -13.36 -1.91
C LYS A 353 -7.21 -12.64 -2.34
N TRP A 354 -6.71 -11.70 -1.55
CA TRP A 354 -5.43 -11.05 -1.84
C TRP A 354 -4.25 -12.01 -1.75
N GLU A 355 -4.21 -12.89 -0.74
CA GLU A 355 -3.18 -13.93 -0.60
C GLU A 355 -3.13 -14.87 -1.82
N GLU A 356 -4.31 -15.24 -2.35
CA GLU A 356 -4.45 -16.06 -3.56
C GLU A 356 -3.93 -15.32 -4.81
N ILE A 357 -4.40 -14.10 -5.06
CA ILE A 357 -3.98 -13.27 -6.21
C ILE A 357 -2.47 -13.01 -6.20
N LEU A 358 -1.91 -12.82 -5.01
CA LEU A 358 -0.49 -12.58 -4.80
C LEU A 358 0.34 -13.88 -4.69
N GLU A 359 -0.31 -15.04 -4.78
CA GLU A 359 0.27 -16.39 -4.79
C GLU A 359 1.10 -16.74 -3.54
N LEU A 360 0.76 -16.16 -2.38
CA LEU A 360 1.54 -16.28 -1.14
C LEU A 360 1.73 -17.74 -0.71
N ASN A 361 0.66 -18.53 -0.74
CA ASN A 361 0.72 -19.93 -0.34
C ASN A 361 1.64 -20.75 -1.25
N ASN A 362 1.62 -20.50 -2.56
CA ASN A 362 2.50 -21.19 -3.51
C ASN A 362 3.97 -20.85 -3.22
N ILE A 363 4.29 -19.56 -3.03
CA ILE A 363 5.66 -19.12 -2.69
C ILE A 363 6.12 -19.77 -1.37
N TYR A 364 5.26 -19.79 -0.36
CA TYR A 364 5.60 -20.35 0.95
C TYR A 364 5.81 -21.87 0.92
N GLU A 365 4.96 -22.62 0.19
CA GLU A 365 5.14 -24.07 0.06
C GLU A 365 6.41 -24.43 -0.73
N GLN A 366 6.76 -23.65 -1.76
CA GLN A 366 8.04 -23.82 -2.46
C GLN A 366 9.24 -23.63 -1.52
N LEU A 367 9.19 -22.63 -0.64
CA LEU A 367 10.23 -22.39 0.37
C LEU A 367 10.37 -23.56 1.35
N LYS A 368 9.25 -24.12 1.83
CA LYS A 368 9.26 -25.33 2.67
C LYS A 368 9.88 -26.52 1.96
N MET A 369 9.58 -26.73 0.68
CA MET A 369 10.19 -27.80 -0.10
C MET A 369 11.69 -27.62 -0.24
N ASN A 370 12.14 -26.41 -0.56
CA ASN A 370 13.57 -26.07 -0.65
C ASN A 370 14.27 -26.34 0.70
N MET A 371 13.68 -25.95 1.83
CA MET A 371 14.23 -26.26 3.15
C MET A 371 14.42 -27.77 3.38
N LYS A 372 13.45 -28.59 2.98
CA LYS A 372 13.54 -30.06 3.14
C LYS A 372 14.64 -30.68 2.27
N SER A 373 14.91 -30.13 1.09
CA SER A 373 15.96 -30.66 0.21
C SER A 373 17.38 -30.42 0.72
N PHE A 374 17.61 -29.42 1.57
CA PHE A 374 18.93 -29.13 2.17
C PHE A 374 19.23 -29.96 3.44
N ILE A 375 18.24 -30.72 3.95
CA ILE A 375 18.39 -31.57 5.15
C ILE A 375 18.77 -33.02 4.76
N LYS A 376 18.73 -33.35 3.46
CA LYS A 376 19.28 -34.61 2.91
C LYS A 376 20.72 -34.40 2.49
#